data_AF-A0A5J9TIY1-F1
#
_entry.id   AF-A0A5J9TIY1-F1
#
_cell.length_a   1.000
_cell.length_b   1.000
_cell.length_c   1.000
_cell.angle_alpha   90.00
_cell.angle_beta   90.00
_cell.angle_gamma   90.00
#
_symmetry.space_group_name_H-M   'P 1'
#
loop_
_entity.id
_entity.type
_entity.pdbx_description
1 polymer ?
#
loop_
_entity_poly.entity_id
_entity_poly.type
_entity_poly.pdbx_seq_one_letter_code
_entity_poly.pdbx_strand_id
1 'polypeptide(L)'
;MLIDVAIEKVQGLINFFKEYRESGFLSALETAKKIALEIVKLKERSILMRDQMKQVVAHNLRRTYLESIILIIDQAISSLTTRFEQYQGYQKIFGFLFTSETLLSLDRDTLNSSCERLEAALRSKDGQSDIDAKDLFVELILLQSIIPNENRALLRF
;
A
#
# COMPACT_ATOMS: atom_id res chain seq x y z
N MET A 1 1.80 -0.73 -15.74
CA MET A 1 1.25 -0.93 -14.37
C MET A 1 1.65 0.29 -13.54
N LEU A 2 0.71 1.00 -12.89
CA LEU A 2 1.00 2.28 -12.22
C LEU A 2 1.53 2.08 -10.80
N ILE A 3 2.78 1.66 -10.70
CA ILE A 3 3.40 1.33 -9.42
C ILE A 3 3.60 2.57 -8.54
N ASP A 4 3.81 3.75 -9.12
CA ASP A 4 3.81 5.06 -8.45
C ASP A 4 2.47 5.35 -7.77
N VAL A 5 1.37 5.16 -8.49
CA VAL A 5 0.01 5.28 -7.94
C VAL A 5 -0.24 4.21 -6.89
N ALA A 6 0.21 2.97 -7.12
CA ALA A 6 0.06 1.90 -6.14
C ALA A 6 0.80 2.21 -4.82
N ILE A 7 2.00 2.79 -4.89
CA ILE A 7 2.78 3.24 -3.73
C ILE A 7 1.98 4.31 -2.96
N GLU A 8 1.47 5.33 -3.64
CA GLU A 8 0.64 6.36 -2.99
C GLU A 8 -0.58 5.75 -2.29
N LYS A 9 -1.31 4.84 -2.94
CA LYS A 9 -2.50 4.21 -2.37
C LYS A 9 -2.17 3.29 -1.20
N VAL A 10 -1.08 2.53 -1.26
CA VAL A 10 -0.65 1.65 -0.17
C VAL A 10 -0.22 2.48 1.05
N GLN A 11 0.50 3.60 0.85
CA GLN A 11 0.84 4.51 1.93
C GLN A 11 -0.41 5.10 2.60
N GLY A 12 -1.38 5.54 1.81
CA GLY A 12 -2.66 6.03 2.31
C GLY A 12 -3.41 4.97 3.14
N LEU A 13 -3.42 3.72 2.67
CA LEU A 13 -4.06 2.61 3.37
C LEU A 13 -3.37 2.26 4.70
N ILE A 14 -2.02 2.29 4.73
CA ILE A 14 -1.26 2.10 5.98
C ILE A 14 -1.61 3.18 7.00
N ASN A 15 -1.66 4.45 6.56
CA ASN A 15 -2.01 5.57 7.43
C ASN A 15 -3.43 5.42 7.97
N PHE A 16 -4.38 5.08 7.10
CA PHE A 16 -5.76 4.80 7.50
C PHE A 16 -5.84 3.72 8.58
N PHE A 17 -5.17 2.58 8.41
CA PHE A 17 -5.22 1.52 9.41
C PHE A 17 -4.55 1.92 10.73
N LYS A 18 -3.47 2.70 10.71
CA LYS A 18 -2.85 3.24 11.92
C LYS A 18 -3.80 4.15 12.68
N GLU A 19 -4.44 5.10 12.00
CA GLU A 19 -5.43 6.00 12.60
C GLU A 19 -6.66 5.26 13.11
N TYR A 20 -7.14 4.29 12.32
CA TYR A 20 -8.26 3.43 12.69
C TYR A 20 -7.93 2.59 13.92
N ARG A 21 -6.72 2.07 14.03
CA ARG A 21 -6.27 1.32 15.21
C ARG A 21 -6.26 2.18 16.48
N GLU A 22 -5.70 3.38 16.40
CA GLU A 22 -5.51 4.25 17.57
C GLU A 22 -6.82 4.84 18.11
N SER A 23 -7.73 5.25 17.23
CA SER A 23 -8.97 5.94 17.64
C SER A 23 -10.22 5.51 16.88
N GLY A 24 -10.09 5.15 15.60
CA GLY A 24 -11.24 4.82 14.76
C GLY A 24 -12.00 3.58 15.24
N PHE A 25 -11.31 2.56 15.73
CA PHE A 25 -11.92 1.32 16.22
C PHE A 25 -12.73 1.57 17.49
N LEU A 26 -12.21 2.34 18.44
CA LEU A 26 -12.94 2.74 19.64
C LEU A 26 -14.19 3.54 19.27
N SER A 27 -14.05 4.51 18.36
CA SER A 27 -15.17 5.32 17.86
C SER A 27 -16.25 4.46 17.16
N ALA A 28 -15.84 3.54 16.30
CA ALA A 28 -16.72 2.58 15.63
C ALA A 28 -17.43 1.67 16.64
N LEU A 29 -16.70 1.20 17.67
CA LEU A 29 -17.25 0.38 18.74
C LEU A 29 -18.31 1.14 19.55
N GLU A 30 -18.05 2.39 19.93
CA GLU A 30 -19.03 3.23 20.63
C GLU A 30 -20.25 3.53 19.76
N THR A 31 -20.04 3.79 18.48
CA THR A 31 -21.14 3.98 17.51
C THR A 31 -22.00 2.72 17.40
N ALA A 32 -21.38 1.55 17.28
CA ALA A 32 -22.09 0.27 17.24
C ALA A 32 -22.86 0.00 18.54
N LYS A 33 -22.29 0.33 19.71
CA LYS A 33 -22.98 0.24 21.01
C LYS A 33 -24.22 1.15 21.05
N LYS A 34 -24.13 2.40 20.57
CA LYS A 34 -25.26 3.33 20.51
C LYS A 34 -26.38 2.80 19.62
N ILE A 35 -26.04 2.33 18.42
CA ILE A 35 -27.01 1.73 17.48
C ILE A 35 -27.68 0.50 18.12
N ALA A 36 -26.90 -0.39 18.75
CA ALA A 36 -27.47 -1.57 19.42
C ALA A 36 -28.46 -1.18 20.52
N LEU A 37 -28.17 -0.14 21.32
CA LEU A 37 -29.07 0.37 22.34
C LEU A 37 -30.37 0.93 21.75
N GLU A 38 -30.30 1.67 20.64
CA GLU A 38 -31.49 2.17 19.93
C GLU A 38 -32.36 1.03 19.41
N ILE A 39 -31.75 -0.01 18.81
CA ILE A 39 -32.48 -1.20 18.35
C ILE A 39 -33.17 -1.91 19.52
N VAL A 40 -32.52 -2.05 20.68
CA VAL A 40 -33.12 -2.65 21.89
C VAL A 40 -34.31 -1.81 22.38
N LYS A 41 -34.20 -0.48 22.43
CA LYS A 41 -35.31 0.42 22.79
C LYS A 41 -36.49 0.31 21.84
N LEU A 42 -36.26 0.13 20.54
CA LEU A 42 -37.33 -0.14 19.58
C LEU A 42 -38.00 -1.50 19.82
N LYS A 43 -37.25 -2.49 20.32
CA LYS A 43 -37.72 -3.85 20.63
C LYS A 43 -38.33 -4.00 22.02
N GLU A 44 -38.11 -3.06 22.94
CA GLU A 44 -38.73 -3.02 24.27
C GLU A 44 -40.26 -2.82 24.26
N ARG A 45 -40.86 -2.62 23.08
CA ARG A 45 -42.31 -2.84 22.88
C ARG A 45 -42.72 -4.33 22.85
N SER A 46 -41.78 -5.28 22.91
CA SER A 46 -42.08 -6.72 22.98
C SER A 46 -41.11 -7.49 23.93
N ILE A 47 -41.57 -7.64 25.17
CA ILE A 47 -41.33 -8.78 26.08
C ILE A 47 -39.99 -8.81 26.85
N LEU A 48 -40.15 -8.46 28.12
CA LEU A 48 -39.30 -8.67 29.30
C LEU A 48 -39.03 -10.19 29.53
N MET A 49 -37.75 -10.63 29.52
CA MET A 49 -37.17 -11.84 30.17
C MET A 49 -36.14 -12.60 29.30
N ARG A 50 -34.84 -12.49 29.62
CA ARG A 50 -33.89 -13.62 29.85
C ARG A 50 -32.48 -13.12 30.26
N ASP A 51 -32.38 -12.51 31.43
CA ASP A 51 -31.51 -11.33 31.59
C ASP A 51 -30.17 -11.49 32.34
N GLN A 52 -29.73 -12.65 32.82
CA GLN A 52 -28.49 -12.67 33.64
C GLN A 52 -27.43 -13.72 33.28
N MET A 53 -27.78 -14.82 32.61
CA MET A 53 -26.80 -15.87 32.27
C MET A 53 -26.07 -15.65 30.92
N LYS A 54 -26.60 -14.77 30.05
CA LYS A 54 -25.97 -14.42 28.76
C LYS A 54 -24.85 -13.38 28.90
N GLN A 55 -24.82 -12.58 29.96
CA GLN A 55 -23.89 -11.45 30.08
C GLN A 55 -22.42 -11.87 30.28
N VAL A 56 -22.14 -12.92 31.06
CA VAL A 56 -20.75 -13.35 31.35
C VAL A 56 -20.12 -14.08 30.16
N VAL A 57 -20.86 -14.97 29.49
CA VAL A 57 -20.40 -15.66 28.27
C VAL A 57 -20.27 -14.67 27.11
N ALA A 58 -21.19 -13.70 26.99
CA ALA A 58 -21.09 -12.63 26.00
C ALA A 58 -19.91 -11.69 26.29
N HIS A 59 -19.60 -11.37 27.56
CA HIS A 59 -18.49 -10.47 27.89
C HIS A 59 -17.12 -11.09 27.54
N ASN A 60 -16.91 -12.38 27.82
CA ASN A 60 -15.67 -13.08 27.47
C ASN A 60 -15.55 -13.30 25.95
N LEU A 61 -16.63 -13.66 25.26
CA LEU A 61 -16.64 -13.78 23.78
C LEU A 61 -16.44 -12.42 23.09
N ARG A 62 -16.91 -11.33 23.71
CA ARG A 62 -16.75 -9.97 23.21
C ARG A 62 -15.33 -9.45 23.41
N ARG A 63 -14.67 -9.78 24.52
CA ARG A 63 -13.27 -9.41 24.75
C ARG A 63 -12.34 -10.10 23.74
N THR A 64 -12.50 -11.41 23.55
CA THR A 64 -11.68 -12.17 22.59
C THR A 64 -11.95 -11.73 21.14
N TYR A 65 -13.20 -11.40 20.79
CA TYR A 65 -13.53 -10.89 19.45
C TYR A 65 -12.94 -9.50 19.18
N LEU A 66 -13.02 -8.59 20.16
CA LEU A 66 -12.41 -7.25 20.04
C LEU A 66 -10.89 -7.33 19.95
N GLU A 67 -10.26 -8.19 20.77
CA GLU A 67 -8.82 -8.48 20.69
C GLU A 67 -8.45 -9.08 19.33
N SER A 68 -9.29 -9.95 18.77
CA SER A 68 -9.08 -10.54 17.43
C SER A 68 -9.11 -9.49 16.31
N ILE A 69 -10.00 -8.48 16.39
CA ILE A 69 -10.04 -7.40 15.39
C ILE A 69 -8.77 -6.55 15.44
N ILE A 70 -8.27 -6.24 16.64
CA ILE A 70 -7.01 -5.49 16.79
C ILE A 70 -5.86 -6.28 16.18
N LEU A 71 -5.78 -7.60 16.43
CA LEU A 71 -4.76 -8.46 15.82
C LEU A 71 -4.85 -8.46 14.28
N ILE A 72 -6.05 -8.46 13.70
CA ILE A 72 -6.24 -8.39 12.24
C ILE A 72 -5.75 -7.05 11.70
N ILE A 73 -6.05 -5.94 12.38
CA ILE A 73 -5.58 -4.60 11.99
C ILE A 73 -4.05 -4.54 12.07
N ASP A 74 -3.45 -5.05 13.14
CA ASP A 74 -2.00 -5.10 13.33
C ASP A 74 -1.33 -5.93 12.24
N GLN A 75 -1.90 -7.09 11.91
CA GLN A 75 -1.42 -7.94 10.84
C GLN A 75 -1.55 -7.26 9.47
N ALA A 76 -2.63 -6.53 9.21
CA ALA A 76 -2.82 -5.78 7.98
C ALA A 76 -1.78 -4.65 7.85
N ILE A 77 -1.54 -3.89 8.92
CA ILE A 77 -0.50 -2.84 8.95
C ILE A 77 0.86 -3.44 8.65
N SER A 78 1.24 -4.53 9.35
CA SER A 78 2.53 -5.19 9.16
C SER A 78 2.68 -5.70 7.72
N SER A 79 1.69 -6.43 7.21
CA SER A 79 1.72 -6.99 5.85
C SER A 79 1.80 -5.91 4.78
N LEU A 80 1.02 -4.84 4.91
CA LEU A 80 1.04 -3.71 3.97
C LEU A 80 2.36 -2.95 4.03
N THR A 81 2.93 -2.77 5.23
CA THR A 81 4.22 -2.09 5.42
C THR A 81 5.35 -2.86 4.72
N THR A 82 5.43 -4.17 4.92
CA THR A 82 6.44 -5.01 4.23
C THR A 82 6.29 -4.94 2.70
N ARG A 83 5.06 -5.03 2.18
CA ARG A 83 4.82 -4.90 0.73
C ARG A 83 5.16 -3.50 0.22
N PHE A 84 4.90 -2.46 1.01
CA PHE A 84 5.24 -1.09 0.68
C PHE A 84 6.76 -0.87 0.56
N GLU A 85 7.53 -1.42 1.51
CA GLU A 85 9.00 -1.38 1.47
C GLU A 85 9.55 -2.05 0.20
N GLN A 86 8.95 -3.18 -0.22
CA GLN A 86 9.31 -3.84 -1.48
C GLN A 86 9.03 -2.92 -2.69
N TYR A 87 7.87 -2.27 -2.74
CA TYR A 87 7.56 -1.33 -3.83
C TYR A 87 8.50 -0.12 -3.86
N GLN A 88 8.89 0.39 -2.69
CA GLN A 88 9.92 1.44 -2.63
C GLN A 88 11.27 0.94 -3.15
N GLY A 89 11.63 -0.31 -2.87
CA GLY A 89 12.81 -0.95 -3.45
C GLY A 89 12.73 -1.00 -4.98
N TYR A 90 11.61 -1.46 -5.53
CA TYR A 90 11.39 -1.48 -6.99
C TYR A 90 11.42 -0.08 -7.60
N GLN A 91 10.79 0.91 -6.97
CA GLN A 91 10.80 2.30 -7.44
C GLN A 91 12.23 2.87 -7.50
N LYS A 92 13.09 2.53 -6.53
CA LYS A 92 14.48 2.99 -6.53
C LYS A 92 15.29 2.43 -7.70
N ILE A 93 14.98 1.21 -8.15
CA ILE A 93 15.72 0.50 -9.19
C ILE A 93 15.14 0.83 -10.58
N PHE A 94 13.82 0.70 -10.74
CA PHE A 94 13.12 0.80 -12.03
C PHE A 94 12.43 2.15 -12.25
N GLY A 95 12.38 3.04 -11.24
CA GLY A 95 11.50 4.21 -11.25
C GLY A 95 11.70 5.17 -12.41
N PHE A 96 12.92 5.26 -12.93
CA PHE A 96 13.23 6.09 -14.09
C PHE A 96 12.53 5.64 -15.38
N LEU A 97 12.06 4.40 -15.44
CA LEU A 97 11.37 3.81 -16.58
C LEU A 97 9.84 3.89 -16.47
N PHE A 98 9.26 4.29 -15.33
CA PHE A 98 7.81 4.18 -15.13
C PHE A 98 6.99 5.14 -16.00
N THR A 99 7.54 6.30 -16.31
CA THR A 99 6.85 7.32 -17.12
C THR A 99 7.82 7.97 -18.09
N SER A 100 7.31 8.37 -19.26
CA SER A 100 8.08 9.21 -20.18
C SER A 100 8.50 10.52 -19.56
N GLU A 101 7.70 11.08 -18.65
CA GLU A 101 8.05 12.32 -17.95
C GLU A 101 9.33 12.16 -17.12
N THR A 102 9.40 11.11 -16.29
CA THR A 102 10.60 10.81 -15.51
C THR A 102 11.79 10.55 -16.43
N LEU A 103 11.62 9.70 -17.45
CA LEU A 103 12.69 9.38 -18.39
C LEU A 103 13.22 10.62 -19.13
N LEU A 104 12.34 11.48 -19.66
CA LEU A 104 12.70 12.69 -20.42
C LEU A 104 13.26 13.80 -19.55
N SER A 105 13.03 13.76 -18.23
CA SER A 105 13.56 14.73 -17.28
C SER A 105 15.03 14.48 -16.90
N LEU A 106 15.54 13.27 -17.16
CA LEU A 106 16.88 12.87 -16.75
C LEU A 106 17.94 13.39 -17.71
N ASP A 107 18.99 13.98 -17.15
CA ASP A 107 20.21 14.26 -17.88
C ASP A 107 20.98 12.96 -18.19
N ARG A 108 21.96 13.09 -19.09
CA ARG A 108 22.72 11.96 -19.60
C ARG A 108 23.46 11.19 -18.50
N ASP A 109 24.06 11.90 -17.54
CA ASP A 109 24.87 11.29 -16.50
C ASP A 109 23.97 10.53 -15.52
N THR A 110 22.87 11.15 -15.10
CA THR A 110 21.88 10.49 -14.22
C THR A 110 21.21 9.29 -14.89
N LEU A 111 20.94 9.36 -16.19
CA LEU A 111 20.38 8.23 -16.95
C LEU A 111 21.38 7.07 -17.03
N ASN A 112 22.65 7.35 -17.33
CA ASN A 112 23.69 6.32 -17.38
C ASN A 112 23.87 5.63 -16.02
N SER A 113 23.98 6.41 -14.93
CA SER A 113 24.06 5.84 -13.57
C SER A 113 22.82 5.04 -13.18
N SER A 114 21.63 5.40 -13.69
CA SER A 114 20.41 4.63 -13.48
C SER A 114 20.46 3.28 -14.20
N CYS A 115 21.00 3.23 -15.42
CA CYS A 115 21.20 1.98 -16.17
C CYS A 115 22.23 1.07 -15.49
N GLU A 116 23.36 1.62 -15.04
CA GLU A 116 24.39 0.88 -14.30
C GLU A 116 23.83 0.29 -12.99
N ARG A 117 23.04 1.07 -12.26
CA ARG A 117 22.37 0.61 -11.04
C ARG A 117 21.35 -0.50 -11.34
N LEU A 118 20.61 -0.40 -12.44
CA LEU A 118 19.65 -1.41 -12.85
C LEU A 118 20.36 -2.73 -13.20
N GLU A 119 21.43 -2.66 -13.99
CA GLU A 119 22.26 -3.84 -14.31
C GLU A 119 22.81 -4.49 -13.04
N ALA A 120 23.38 -3.69 -12.14
CA ALA A 120 23.91 -4.19 -10.88
C ALA A 120 22.82 -4.85 -10.01
N ALA A 121 21.60 -4.30 -10.00
CA ALA A 121 20.48 -4.86 -9.26
C ALA A 121 19.92 -6.16 -9.86
N LEU A 122 20.08 -6.36 -11.17
CA LEU A 122 19.64 -7.57 -11.89
C LEU A 122 20.74 -8.63 -12.03
N ARG A 123 21.97 -8.31 -11.64
CA ARG A 123 23.09 -9.25 -11.69
C ARG A 123 22.83 -10.45 -10.78
N SER A 124 22.88 -11.65 -11.38
CA SER A 124 22.74 -12.92 -10.68
C SER A 124 23.95 -13.21 -9.79
N LYS A 125 23.82 -14.21 -8.91
CA LYS A 125 24.94 -14.65 -8.05
C LYS A 125 26.15 -15.14 -8.84
N ASP A 126 25.93 -15.59 -10.08
CA ASP A 126 26.98 -16.09 -10.98
C ASP A 126 27.60 -14.96 -11.82
N GLY A 127 27.23 -13.70 -11.56
CA GLY A 127 27.79 -12.50 -12.19
C GLY A 127 27.17 -12.13 -13.54
N GLN A 128 26.22 -12.92 -14.05
CA GLN A 128 25.51 -12.67 -15.29
C GLN A 128 24.36 -11.68 -15.08
N SER A 129 24.14 -10.79 -16.03
CA SER A 129 23.00 -9.86 -16.07
C SER A 129 22.28 -10.05 -17.39
N ASP A 130 20.95 -10.04 -17.36
CA ASP A 130 20.11 -10.13 -18.57
C ASP A 130 20.13 -8.83 -19.40
N ILE A 131 20.64 -7.75 -18.81
CA ILE A 131 20.77 -6.44 -19.44
C ILE A 131 22.22 -5.98 -19.42
N ASP A 132 22.62 -5.23 -20.46
CA ASP A 132 23.87 -4.46 -20.50
C ASP A 132 23.55 -2.98 -20.29
N ALA A 133 24.22 -2.35 -19.32
CA ALA A 133 23.94 -0.97 -18.95
C ALA A 133 24.21 0.03 -20.09
N LYS A 134 25.22 -0.21 -20.93
CA LYS A 134 25.61 0.70 -22.02
C LYS A 134 24.64 0.59 -23.18
N ASP A 135 24.27 -0.63 -23.55
CA ASP A 135 23.30 -0.87 -24.63
C ASP A 135 21.95 -0.25 -24.25
N LEU A 136 21.46 -0.53 -23.03
CA LEU A 136 20.21 0.06 -22.52
C LEU A 136 20.27 1.60 -22.51
N PHE A 137 21.38 2.18 -22.06
CA PHE A 137 21.56 3.62 -22.06
C PHE A 137 21.46 4.23 -23.45
N VAL A 138 22.08 3.63 -24.46
CA VAL A 138 22.00 4.09 -25.86
C VAL A 138 20.56 4.00 -26.39
N GLU A 139 19.86 2.90 -26.11
CA GLU A 139 18.45 2.72 -26.48
C GLU A 139 17.55 3.78 -25.85
N LEU A 140 17.76 4.11 -24.57
CA LEU A 140 16.97 5.11 -23.87
C LEU A 140 17.27 6.54 -24.32
N ILE A 141 18.52 6.86 -24.67
CA ILE A 141 18.86 8.15 -25.31
C ILE A 141 18.16 8.29 -26.66
N LEU A 142 18.15 7.22 -27.47
CA LEU A 142 17.41 7.20 -28.72
C LEU A 142 15.92 7.42 -28.45
N LEU A 143 15.35 6.75 -27.45
CA LEU A 143 13.96 6.92 -27.05
C LEU A 143 13.66 8.37 -26.62
N GLN A 144 14.53 9.00 -25.82
CA GLN A 144 14.40 10.42 -25.45
C GLN A 144 14.39 11.35 -26.67
N SER A 145 15.12 11.01 -27.74
CA SER A 145 15.17 11.83 -28.96
C SER A 145 13.93 11.69 -29.85
N ILE A 146 13.24 10.55 -29.78
CA ILE A 146 12.07 10.24 -30.60
C ILE A 146 10.78 10.74 -29.95
N ILE A 147 10.68 10.73 -28.61
CA ILE A 147 9.47 11.15 -27.92
C ILE A 147 9.34 12.69 -27.95
N PRO A 148 8.27 13.25 -28.56
CA PRO A 148 8.07 14.70 -28.59
C PRO A 148 7.88 15.25 -27.18
N ASN A 149 8.42 16.44 -26.91
CA ASN A 149 8.24 17.13 -25.62
C ASN A 149 6.77 17.37 -25.26
N GLU A 150 5.90 17.51 -26.26
CA GLU A 150 4.45 17.68 -26.11
C GLU A 150 3.76 16.43 -25.53
N ASN A 151 4.39 15.25 -25.68
CA ASN A 151 3.86 13.96 -25.23
C ASN A 151 4.44 13.51 -23.88
N ARG A 152 5.13 14.38 -23.14
CA ARG A 152 5.79 14.05 -21.86
C ARG A 152 4.87 13.33 -20.86
N ALA A 153 3.59 13.68 -20.80
CA ALA A 153 2.62 13.11 -19.87
C ALA A 153 1.81 11.92 -20.42
N LEU A 154 1.98 11.55 -21.70
CA LEU A 154 1.08 10.63 -22.39
C LEU A 154 1.56 9.17 -22.41
N LEU A 155 2.85 8.92 -22.23
CA LEU A 155 3.41 7.57 -22.32
C LEU A 155 3.80 7.03 -20.94
N ARG A 156 3.27 5.85 -20.64
CA ARG A 156 3.59 5.07 -19.43
C ARG A 156 4.08 3.71 -19.89
N PHE A 157 5.26 3.32 -19.44
CA PHE A 157 5.91 2.06 -19.81
C PHE A 157 5.63 0.97 -18.76
#